data_AF-A0AAU3JC84-F1
#
_entry.id   AF-A0AAU3JC84-F1
#
_cell.length_a   1.000
_cell.length_b   1.000
_cell.length_c   1.000
_cell.angle_alpha   90.00
_cell.angle_beta   90.00
_cell.angle_gamma   90.00
#
_symmetry.space_group_name_H-M   'P 1'
#
loop_
_entity.id
_entity.type
_entity.pdbx_description
1 polymer ?
#
loop_
_entity_poly.entity_id
_entity_poly.type
_entity_poly.pdbx_seq_one_letter_code
_entity_poly.pdbx_strand_id
1 'polypeptide(L)'
;MQNEVCVMHASRLSRRAVLAGAAAAAAAAGTAVPLLPGRAHAAEAEAAAPAYRWRNATTGTLHASTDSGRTFAARATGLNSGDSEFQLAVTPGRSGHLWLSLKRNGLYRSTDGGATFTKVSSCRASYTLGFGKAAQGASYPAVYMVGSTETITAVYRSDDEAKTWTRINDDQHRWGYTGAAITGDPRLHGRVYLATNGRGIQYGEPV
;
A
#
# COMPACT_ATOMS: atom_id res chain seq x y z
N MET A 1 8.69 -6.01 27.40
CA MET A 1 8.50 -4.96 26.38
C MET A 1 9.87 -4.65 25.80
N GLN A 2 10.20 -5.17 24.62
CA GLN A 2 11.43 -4.80 23.93
C GLN A 2 11.08 -3.70 22.92
N ASN A 3 11.75 -2.56 23.01
CA ASN A 3 11.61 -1.46 22.06
C ASN A 3 12.37 -1.84 20.79
N GLU A 4 11.66 -2.36 19.78
CA GLU A 4 12.22 -2.48 18.43
C GLU A 4 12.28 -1.08 17.79
N VAL A 5 13.43 -0.42 17.89
CA VAL A 5 13.72 0.82 17.15
C VAL A 5 14.31 0.42 15.80
N CYS A 6 13.68 0.81 14.69
CA CYS A 6 14.25 0.61 13.36
C CYS A 6 15.46 1.54 13.18
N VAL A 7 16.60 1.05 12.68
CA VAL A 7 17.70 1.93 12.26
C VAL A 7 17.41 2.42 10.85
N MET A 8 17.25 3.74 10.73
CA MET A 8 16.88 4.40 9.49
C MET A 8 18.12 4.95 8.79
N HIS A 9 18.32 4.56 7.54
CA HIS A 9 19.47 4.89 6.73
C HIS A 9 19.09 5.80 5.56
N ALA A 10 19.93 6.78 5.29
CA ALA A 10 19.85 7.57 4.07
C ALA A 10 20.45 6.77 2.90
N SER A 11 19.67 6.54 1.85
CA SER A 11 20.17 5.89 0.64
C SER A 11 21.22 6.77 -0.05
N ARG A 12 22.49 6.33 -0.06
CA ARG A 12 23.52 6.89 -0.95
C ARG A 12 23.34 6.25 -2.32
N LEU A 13 22.49 6.86 -3.16
CA LEU A 13 22.32 6.41 -4.54
C LEU A 13 23.63 6.63 -5.33
N SER A 14 24.32 5.53 -5.64
CA SER A 14 25.36 5.52 -6.68
C SER A 14 24.67 5.69 -8.05
N ARG A 15 25.22 6.56 -8.90
CA ARG A 15 24.69 6.93 -10.22
C ARG A 15 24.61 5.71 -11.16
N ARG A 16 23.54 4.91 -11.12
CA ARG A 16 23.14 4.05 -12.25
C ARG A 16 21.61 3.95 -12.37
N ALA A 17 21.11 4.70 -13.36
CA ALA A 17 19.92 4.53 -14.21
C ALA A 17 18.55 4.18 -13.58
N VAL A 18 17.63 5.14 -13.69
CA VAL A 18 16.17 4.96 -13.71
C VAL A 18 15.76 4.54 -15.12
N LEU A 19 15.00 3.45 -15.27
CA LEU A 19 14.18 3.22 -16.46
C LEU A 19 12.71 3.12 -16.05
N ALA A 20 11.95 4.16 -16.42
CA ALA A 20 10.50 4.14 -16.50
C ALA A 20 10.10 3.42 -17.79
N GLY A 21 9.35 2.32 -17.68
CA GLY A 21 8.81 1.60 -18.84
C GLY A 21 7.44 2.13 -19.22
N ALA A 22 7.38 3.06 -20.17
CA ALA A 22 6.25 3.21 -21.06
C ALA A 22 6.46 2.25 -22.24
N ALA A 23 5.48 1.43 -22.58
CA ALA A 23 5.52 0.60 -23.79
C ALA A 23 4.20 0.75 -24.56
N ALA A 24 4.27 1.50 -25.65
CA ALA A 24 3.32 1.46 -26.75
C ALA A 24 4.09 1.06 -28.04
N ALA A 25 3.52 0.08 -28.75
CA ALA A 25 3.72 -0.34 -30.15
C ALA A 25 5.09 -0.85 -30.63
N ALA A 26 5.12 -2.10 -31.13
CA ALA A 26 5.34 -2.40 -32.55
C ALA A 26 5.28 -3.92 -32.83
N ALA A 27 4.57 -4.28 -33.90
CA ALA A 27 4.41 -5.63 -34.41
C ALA A 27 5.58 -6.06 -35.33
N ALA A 28 5.70 -7.38 -35.50
CA ALA A 28 6.30 -8.12 -36.62
C ALA A 28 7.83 -8.14 -36.76
N ALA A 29 8.42 -9.27 -36.39
CA ALA A 29 9.40 -10.01 -37.20
C ALA A 29 9.47 -11.45 -36.71
N GLY A 30 9.04 -12.39 -37.56
CA GLY A 30 8.91 -13.80 -37.21
C GLY A 30 10.25 -14.55 -37.23
N THR A 31 10.43 -15.42 -36.25
CA THR A 31 11.24 -16.63 -36.37
C THR A 31 10.43 -17.79 -35.78
N ALA A 32 10.13 -18.78 -36.61
CA ALA A 32 9.33 -19.93 -36.23
C ALA A 32 10.15 -20.88 -35.35
N VAL A 33 9.60 -21.27 -34.19
CA VAL A 33 10.15 -22.31 -33.30
C VAL A 33 9.50 -23.65 -33.67
N PRO A 34 10.23 -24.80 -33.65
CA PRO A 34 9.69 -26.08 -34.10
C PRO A 34 8.56 -26.57 -33.18
N LEU A 35 7.47 -27.06 -33.78
CA LEU A 35 6.35 -27.68 -33.06
C LEU A 35 6.72 -29.11 -32.65
N LEU A 36 6.86 -29.37 -31.35
CA LEU A 36 6.83 -30.72 -30.79
C LEU A 36 5.37 -31.19 -30.71
N PRO A 37 5.02 -32.42 -31.15
CA PRO A 37 3.68 -32.95 -31.03
C PRO A 37 3.48 -33.47 -29.59
N GLY A 38 3.15 -32.55 -28.69
CA GLY A 38 2.71 -32.87 -27.34
C GLY A 38 1.56 -31.95 -26.99
N ARG A 39 0.38 -32.49 -26.72
CA ARG A 39 -0.74 -31.70 -26.20
C ARG A 39 -0.31 -31.10 -24.86
N ALA A 40 0.08 -29.84 -24.87
CA ALA A 40 0.17 -29.04 -23.66
C ALA A 40 -1.25 -28.95 -23.09
N HIS A 41 -1.53 -29.73 -22.05
CA HIS A 41 -2.63 -29.41 -21.17
C HIS A 41 -2.25 -28.10 -20.48
N ALA A 42 -2.76 -26.99 -21.01
CA ALA A 42 -2.81 -25.75 -20.27
C ALA A 42 -3.58 -26.07 -18.99
N ALA A 43 -2.89 -26.03 -17.86
CA ALA A 43 -3.56 -25.96 -16.58
C ALA A 43 -4.50 -24.75 -16.67
N GLU A 44 -5.81 -25.00 -16.66
CA GLU A 44 -6.80 -23.95 -16.55
C GLU A 44 -6.42 -23.13 -15.32
N ALA A 45 -6.10 -21.86 -15.53
CA ALA A 45 -5.90 -20.93 -14.44
C ALA A 45 -7.17 -20.96 -13.62
N GLU A 46 -7.07 -21.50 -12.40
CA GLU A 46 -8.11 -21.42 -11.38
C GLU A 46 -8.65 -19.99 -11.37
N ALA A 47 -9.97 -19.86 -11.53
CA ALA A 47 -10.65 -18.60 -11.78
C ALA A 47 -10.17 -17.54 -10.77
N ALA A 48 -9.30 -16.64 -11.23
CA ALA A 48 -8.80 -15.55 -10.41
C ALA A 48 -10.01 -14.75 -9.92
N ALA A 49 -10.12 -14.56 -8.60
CA ALA A 49 -11.16 -13.77 -7.98
C ALA A 49 -11.38 -12.44 -8.75
N PRO A 50 -12.63 -11.95 -8.86
CA PRO A 50 -12.94 -10.77 -9.67
C PRO A 50 -11.99 -9.61 -9.33
N ALA A 51 -11.24 -9.16 -10.34
CA ALA A 51 -10.24 -8.11 -10.18
C ALA A 51 -10.93 -6.74 -10.14
N TYR A 52 -11.32 -6.29 -8.95
CA TYR A 52 -11.90 -4.96 -8.78
C TYR A 52 -10.88 -3.85 -9.08
N ARG A 53 -11.29 -2.82 -9.83
CA ARG A 53 -10.55 -1.54 -9.99
C ARG A 53 -11.30 -0.44 -9.26
N TRP A 54 -10.59 0.54 -8.70
CA TRP A 54 -11.19 1.60 -7.89
C TRP A 54 -10.74 3.00 -8.32
N ARG A 55 -11.60 3.99 -8.08
CA ARG A 55 -11.29 5.43 -8.19
C ARG A 55 -12.07 6.21 -7.14
N ASN A 56 -11.49 7.27 -6.60
CA ASN A 56 -12.14 8.16 -5.66
C ASN A 56 -12.22 9.56 -6.28
N ALA A 57 -13.42 10.16 -6.26
CA ALA A 57 -13.61 11.58 -6.52
C ALA A 57 -13.85 12.25 -5.17
N THR A 58 -13.27 13.44 -4.95
CA THR A 58 -13.25 14.21 -3.69
C THR A 58 -14.60 14.41 -2.97
N THR A 59 -15.71 13.96 -3.56
CA THR A 59 -17.10 13.98 -3.11
C THR A 59 -17.49 12.89 -2.10
N GLY A 60 -16.55 12.11 -1.55
CA GLY A 60 -16.86 11.09 -0.53
C GLY A 60 -17.57 9.85 -1.10
N THR A 61 -17.39 9.59 -2.40
CA THR A 61 -17.90 8.40 -3.08
C THR A 61 -16.75 7.56 -3.62
N LEU A 62 -16.70 6.29 -3.20
CA LEU A 62 -15.82 5.30 -3.80
C LEU A 62 -16.53 4.66 -4.99
N HIS A 63 -15.88 4.66 -6.16
CA HIS A 63 -16.35 3.92 -7.32
C HIS A 63 -15.52 2.66 -7.54
N ALA A 64 -16.18 1.57 -7.95
CA ALA A 64 -15.54 0.31 -8.28
C ALA A 64 -15.99 -0.19 -9.66
N SER A 65 -15.13 -0.97 -10.29
CA SER A 65 -15.35 -1.67 -11.55
C SER A 65 -15.17 -3.17 -11.36
N THR A 66 -16.07 -3.95 -11.95
CA THR A 66 -16.00 -5.43 -12.04
C THR A 66 -15.64 -5.93 -13.43
N ASP A 67 -15.53 -5.02 -14.40
CA ASP A 67 -15.34 -5.33 -15.82
C ASP A 67 -13.95 -4.89 -16.32
N SER A 68 -12.94 -5.04 -15.45
CA SER A 68 -11.55 -4.66 -15.73
C SER A 68 -11.33 -3.18 -16.01
N GLY A 69 -12.15 -2.30 -15.42
CA GLY A 69 -12.02 -0.85 -15.55
C GLY A 69 -12.76 -0.24 -16.74
N ARG A 70 -13.62 -1.00 -17.44
CA ARG A 70 -14.40 -0.48 -18.58
C ARG A 70 -15.51 0.45 -18.08
N THR A 71 -16.21 0.06 -17.02
CA THR A 71 -17.24 0.88 -16.37
C THR A 71 -17.02 0.92 -14.86
N PHE A 72 -17.45 2.02 -14.25
CA PHE A 72 -17.34 2.24 -12.81
C PHE A 72 -18.69 2.66 -12.24
N ALA A 73 -19.15 1.94 -11.22
CA ALA A 73 -20.36 2.27 -10.46
C ALA A 73 -19.99 2.74 -9.05
N ALA A 74 -20.86 3.52 -8.41
CA ALA A 74 -20.70 3.84 -7.00
C ALA A 74 -20.73 2.54 -6.16
N ARG A 75 -19.75 2.38 -5.27
CA ARG A 75 -19.58 1.21 -4.41
C ARG A 75 -19.79 1.53 -2.93
N ALA A 76 -19.35 2.70 -2.49
CA ALA A 76 -19.66 3.27 -1.18
C ALA A 76 -19.86 4.78 -1.31
N THR A 77 -20.78 5.33 -0.52
CA THR A 77 -21.16 6.74 -0.47
C THR A 77 -21.16 7.23 0.96
N GLY A 78 -21.14 8.56 1.17
CA GLY A 78 -21.17 9.14 2.52
C GLY A 78 -19.88 8.93 3.30
N LEU A 79 -18.76 8.68 2.59
CA LEU A 79 -17.45 8.62 3.21
C LEU A 79 -17.05 10.02 3.66
N ASN A 80 -16.36 10.09 4.81
CA ASN A 80 -15.81 11.35 5.29
C ASN A 80 -14.95 11.99 4.21
N SER A 81 -15.37 13.18 3.77
CA SER A 81 -14.77 13.95 2.68
C SER A 81 -14.53 15.39 3.14
N GLY A 82 -13.71 16.14 2.42
CA GLY A 82 -13.39 17.54 2.77
C GLY A 82 -11.89 17.85 2.86
N ASP A 83 -11.03 16.84 2.81
CA ASP A 83 -9.60 17.03 2.52
C ASP A 83 -9.34 16.63 1.05
N SER A 84 -8.42 17.30 0.37
CA SER A 84 -8.20 17.07 -1.07
C SER A 84 -7.33 15.85 -1.36
N GLU A 85 -6.66 15.31 -0.33
CA GLU A 85 -5.72 14.21 -0.44
C GLU A 85 -6.23 12.97 0.31
N PHE A 86 -6.73 11.99 -0.45
CA PHE A 86 -7.08 10.67 0.05
C PHE A 86 -6.17 9.62 -0.56
N GLN A 87 -5.80 8.61 0.23
CA GLN A 87 -5.15 7.42 -0.31
C GLN A 87 -6.04 6.20 -0.07
N LEU A 88 -6.37 5.50 -1.14
CA LEU A 88 -6.94 4.16 -1.07
C LEU A 88 -5.82 3.14 -1.33
N ALA A 89 -5.69 2.16 -0.45
CA ALA A 89 -4.67 1.11 -0.52
C ALA A 89 -5.35 -0.26 -0.48
N VAL A 90 -4.87 -1.18 -1.32
CA VAL A 90 -5.34 -2.57 -1.38
C VAL A 90 -4.35 -3.43 -0.63
N THR A 91 -4.83 -4.32 0.24
CA THR A 91 -3.95 -5.25 0.95
C THR A 91 -3.45 -6.34 -0.01
N PRO A 92 -2.11 -6.52 -0.16
CA PRO A 92 -1.55 -7.57 -0.99
C PRO A 92 -2.03 -8.96 -0.56
N GLY A 93 -2.41 -9.79 -1.53
CA GLY A 93 -2.86 -11.17 -1.29
C GLY A 93 -4.21 -11.30 -0.58
N ARG A 94 -4.95 -10.21 -0.37
CA ARG A 94 -6.25 -10.21 0.32
C ARG A 94 -7.29 -9.42 -0.46
N SER A 95 -7.92 -10.10 -1.41
CA SER A 95 -9.03 -9.54 -2.19
C SER A 95 -10.11 -8.99 -1.26
N GLY A 96 -10.58 -7.79 -1.55
CA GLY A 96 -11.64 -7.13 -0.77
C GLY A 96 -11.17 -6.39 0.49
N HIS A 97 -9.92 -6.58 0.91
CA HIS A 97 -9.35 -5.81 2.02
C HIS A 97 -8.79 -4.48 1.50
N LEU A 98 -9.45 -3.38 1.90
CA LEU A 98 -9.11 -2.04 1.47
C LEU A 98 -8.90 -1.12 2.67
N TRP A 99 -8.04 -0.13 2.50
CA TRP A 99 -7.73 0.87 3.51
C TRP A 99 -7.84 2.25 2.91
N LEU A 100 -8.50 3.15 3.63
CA LEU A 100 -8.74 4.51 3.20
C LEU A 100 -8.13 5.47 4.23
N SER A 101 -7.03 6.09 3.83
CA SER A 101 -6.27 7.08 4.59
C SER A 101 -6.81 8.48 4.27
N LEU A 102 -7.33 9.17 5.28
CA LEU A 102 -8.08 10.42 5.14
C LEU A 102 -7.46 11.59 5.90
N LYS A 103 -6.12 11.70 5.95
CA LYS A 103 -5.39 12.75 6.67
C LYS A 103 -5.89 12.85 8.11
N ARG A 104 -6.37 14.02 8.54
CA ARG A 104 -6.87 14.28 9.89
C ARG A 104 -8.20 13.60 10.21
N ASN A 105 -8.91 13.09 9.21
CA ASN A 105 -10.15 12.33 9.41
C ASN A 105 -9.88 10.86 9.81
N GLY A 106 -8.61 10.43 9.79
CA GLY A 106 -8.18 9.14 10.32
C GLY A 106 -8.00 8.07 9.24
N LEU A 107 -8.04 6.82 9.70
CA LEU A 107 -7.88 5.63 8.87
C LEU A 107 -9.16 4.80 8.91
N TYR A 108 -9.56 4.28 7.76
CA TYR A 108 -10.72 3.43 7.61
C TYR A 108 -10.33 2.13 6.92
N ARG A 109 -11.02 1.04 7.27
CA ARG A 109 -10.77 -0.29 6.73
C ARG A 109 -12.07 -0.91 6.22
N SER A 110 -11.97 -1.62 5.10
CA SER A 110 -13.01 -2.47 4.55
C SER A 110 -12.47 -3.90 4.40
N THR A 111 -13.35 -4.89 4.57
CA THR A 111 -13.08 -6.31 4.29
C THR A 111 -14.10 -6.92 3.31
N ASP A 112 -14.93 -6.09 2.68
CA ASP A 112 -16.05 -6.48 1.81
C ASP A 112 -15.96 -5.89 0.40
N GLY A 113 -14.72 -5.58 -0.03
CA GLY A 113 -14.48 -4.97 -1.34
C GLY A 113 -14.93 -3.53 -1.43
N GLY A 114 -14.84 -2.80 -0.32
CA GLY A 114 -15.13 -1.37 -0.25
C GLY A 114 -16.61 -1.04 -0.28
N ALA A 115 -17.50 -2.00 0.03
CA ALA A 115 -18.92 -1.70 0.19
C ALA A 115 -19.16 -0.94 1.49
N THR A 116 -18.47 -1.34 2.56
CA THR A 116 -18.50 -0.64 3.85
C THR A 116 -17.10 -0.36 4.37
N PHE A 117 -16.96 0.73 5.12
CA PHE A 117 -15.71 1.15 5.75
C PHE A 117 -15.93 1.40 7.23
N THR A 118 -15.10 0.81 8.08
CA THR A 118 -15.09 1.01 9.52
C THR A 118 -13.88 1.86 9.92
N LYS A 119 -14.09 2.85 10.78
CA LYS A 119 -13.01 3.69 11.31
C LYS A 119 -12.10 2.88 12.22
N VAL A 120 -10.78 3.04 12.07
CA VAL A 120 -9.76 2.41 12.89
C VAL A 120 -9.51 3.29 14.12
N SER A 121 -9.98 2.86 15.28
CA SER A 121 -9.96 3.66 16.51
C SER A 121 -8.56 3.95 17.06
N SER A 122 -7.59 3.08 16.81
CA SER A 122 -6.19 3.24 17.21
C SER A 122 -5.41 4.30 16.41
N CYS A 123 -6.04 4.88 15.38
CA CYS A 123 -5.42 5.81 14.45
C CYS A 123 -6.20 7.13 14.39
N ARG A 124 -5.63 8.19 14.96
CA ARG A 124 -6.21 9.54 14.92
C ARG A 124 -6.08 10.20 13.54
N ALA A 125 -4.93 10.06 12.89
CA ALA A 125 -4.67 10.64 11.57
C ALA A 125 -3.76 9.72 10.75
N SER A 126 -4.02 9.63 9.45
CA SER A 126 -3.23 8.83 8.51
C SER A 126 -2.92 9.66 7.29
N TYR A 127 -1.65 9.89 7.01
CA TYR A 127 -1.19 10.74 5.90
C TYR A 127 -0.79 9.94 4.66
N THR A 128 -0.19 8.77 4.88
CA THR A 128 0.07 7.76 3.85
C THR A 128 0.16 6.38 4.50
N LEU A 129 -0.14 5.34 3.73
CA LEU A 129 -0.17 3.95 4.15
C LEU A 129 0.49 3.02 3.11
N GLY A 130 1.15 1.98 3.59
CA GLY A 130 1.79 0.94 2.78
C GLY A 130 1.80 -0.40 3.49
N PHE A 131 2.17 -1.45 2.77
CA PHE A 131 2.22 -2.82 3.30
C PHE A 131 3.60 -3.44 3.07
N GLY A 132 4.01 -4.34 3.97
CA GLY A 132 5.20 -5.17 3.81
C GLY A 132 4.92 -6.62 4.17
N LYS A 133 5.98 -7.42 4.28
CA LYS A 133 5.89 -8.82 4.72
C LYS A 133 5.22 -8.91 6.09
N ALA A 134 4.42 -9.95 6.30
CA ALA A 134 3.81 -10.23 7.60
C ALA A 134 4.86 -10.59 8.66
N ALA A 135 4.59 -10.26 9.92
CA ALA A 135 5.38 -10.75 11.04
C ALA A 135 5.36 -12.28 11.13
N GLN A 136 6.34 -12.87 11.81
CA GLN A 136 6.35 -14.32 12.02
C GLN A 136 5.08 -14.77 12.74
N GLY A 137 4.38 -15.76 12.16
CA GLY A 137 3.11 -16.27 12.68
C GLY A 137 1.88 -15.43 12.32
N ALA A 138 2.05 -14.21 11.80
CA ALA A 138 0.95 -13.41 11.29
C ALA A 138 0.61 -13.81 9.84
N SER A 139 -0.68 -13.85 9.53
CA SER A 139 -1.17 -14.09 8.16
C SER A 139 -1.48 -12.79 7.41
N TYR A 140 -1.48 -11.65 8.11
CA TYR A 140 -1.80 -10.34 7.54
C TYR A 140 -0.50 -9.55 7.26
N PRO A 141 -0.37 -8.90 6.09
CA PRO A 141 0.79 -8.05 5.79
C PRO A 141 1.01 -6.98 6.86
N ALA A 142 2.25 -6.70 7.24
CA ALA A 142 2.54 -5.60 8.15
C ALA A 142 2.06 -4.28 7.52
N VAL A 143 1.41 -3.44 8.32
CA VAL A 143 0.88 -2.14 7.89
C VAL A 143 1.85 -1.05 8.33
N TYR A 144 2.29 -0.22 7.39
CA TYR A 144 3.14 0.93 7.65
C TYR A 144 2.39 2.21 7.40
N MET A 145 2.54 3.19 8.28
CA MET A 145 1.82 4.45 8.20
C MET A 145 2.72 5.62 8.60
N VAL A 146 2.59 6.74 7.88
CA VAL A 146 2.91 8.06 8.44
C VAL A 146 1.62 8.68 8.91
N GLY A 147 1.54 9.01 10.19
CA GLY A 147 0.27 9.39 10.82
C GLY A 147 0.46 9.70 12.29
N SER A 148 -0.64 9.74 13.03
CA SER A 148 -0.64 9.88 14.48
C SER A 148 -1.62 8.90 15.10
N THR A 149 -1.18 8.18 16.13
CA THR A 149 -2.05 7.39 17.01
C THR A 149 -2.69 8.30 18.06
N GLU A 150 -1.91 9.25 18.60
CA GLU A 150 -2.36 10.22 19.62
C GLU A 150 -1.93 11.66 19.27
N THR A 151 -0.87 12.17 19.92
CA THR A 151 -0.39 13.56 19.77
C THR A 151 0.79 13.68 18.82
N ILE A 152 1.55 12.61 18.64
CA ILE A 152 2.77 12.64 17.83
C ILE A 152 2.47 12.16 16.42
N THR A 153 2.91 12.93 15.43
CA THR A 153 3.02 12.45 14.04
C THR A 153 4.36 11.76 13.86
N ALA A 154 4.35 10.50 13.45
CA ALA A 154 5.54 9.66 13.32
C ALA A 154 5.34 8.58 12.25
N VAL A 155 6.37 7.75 12.07
CA VAL A 155 6.30 6.54 11.26
C VAL A 155 5.94 5.37 12.17
N TYR A 156 4.88 4.66 11.83
CA TYR A 156 4.36 3.54 12.63
C TYR A 156 4.29 2.25 11.82
N ARG A 157 4.48 1.12 12.50
CA ARG A 157 4.23 -0.25 12.01
C ARG A 157 3.13 -0.88 12.85
N SER A 158 2.25 -1.66 12.23
CA SER A 158 1.33 -2.56 12.89
C SER A 158 1.45 -3.95 12.30
N ASP A 159 1.52 -4.96 13.17
CA ASP A 159 1.59 -6.37 12.80
C ASP A 159 0.26 -7.11 13.12
N ASP A 160 -0.77 -6.38 13.55
CA ASP A 160 -2.04 -6.92 14.07
C ASP A 160 -3.28 -6.26 13.45
N GLU A 161 -3.18 -5.87 12.17
CA GLU A 161 -4.25 -5.24 11.40
C GLU A 161 -4.67 -3.87 11.94
N ALA A 162 -3.68 -3.05 12.34
CA ALA A 162 -3.86 -1.73 12.92
C ALA A 162 -4.63 -1.72 14.25
N LYS A 163 -4.62 -2.81 15.02
CA LYS A 163 -5.16 -2.79 16.39
C LYS A 163 -4.21 -2.05 17.32
N THR A 164 -2.92 -2.31 17.18
CA THR A 164 -1.84 -1.62 17.89
C THR A 164 -0.79 -1.12 16.90
N TRP A 165 -0.01 -0.14 17.33
CA TRP A 165 1.01 0.52 16.52
C TRP A 165 2.31 0.68 17.30
N THR A 166 3.41 0.30 16.67
CA THR A 166 4.76 0.55 17.16
C THR A 166 5.35 1.73 16.39
N ARG A 167 5.83 2.76 17.09
CA ARG A 167 6.57 3.86 16.48
C ARG A 167 7.95 3.33 16.06
N ILE A 168 8.32 3.49 14.79
CA ILE A 168 9.56 2.92 14.22
C ILE A 168 10.62 3.96 13.84
N ASN A 169 10.35 5.25 14.08
CA ASN A 169 11.35 6.32 14.03
C ASN A 169 11.46 7.02 15.40
N ASP A 170 12.49 7.83 15.59
CA ASP A 170 12.66 8.66 16.79
C ASP A 170 12.55 10.16 16.48
N ASP A 171 12.84 11.01 17.47
CA ASP A 171 12.72 12.47 17.33
C ASP A 171 13.87 13.10 16.54
N GLN A 172 15.02 12.43 16.42
CA GLN A 172 16.14 12.84 15.57
C GLN A 172 15.89 12.45 14.10
N HIS A 173 15.03 11.46 13.86
CA HIS A 173 14.72 10.89 12.55
C HIS A 173 13.30 11.26 12.07
N ARG A 174 13.05 12.54 11.79
CA ARG A 174 11.71 13.05 11.36
C ARG A 174 11.60 13.48 9.89
N TRP A 175 12.70 13.87 9.26
CA TRP A 175 12.83 14.26 7.84
C TRP A 175 11.83 15.28 7.26
N GLY A 176 11.10 16.02 8.09
CA GLY A 176 10.15 17.04 7.62
C GLY A 176 8.86 16.42 7.09
N TYR A 177 8.45 16.78 5.87
CA TYR A 177 7.23 16.23 5.29
C TYR A 177 7.48 14.82 4.70
N THR A 178 6.80 13.83 5.27
CA THR A 178 6.90 12.40 4.90
C THR A 178 5.56 11.78 4.53
N GLY A 179 4.51 12.60 4.38
CA GLY A 179 3.14 12.16 4.08
C GLY A 179 2.89 11.82 2.60
N ALA A 180 3.93 11.69 1.77
CA ALA A 180 3.78 11.50 0.33
C ALA A 180 3.64 10.02 -0.07
N ALA A 181 4.54 9.16 0.41
CA ALA A 181 4.51 7.73 0.10
C ALA A 181 5.32 6.93 1.13
N ILE A 182 4.80 5.76 1.48
CA ILE A 182 5.45 4.75 2.31
C ILE A 182 5.15 3.36 1.74
N THR A 183 6.12 2.45 1.77
CA THR A 183 5.89 1.05 1.40
C THR A 183 6.82 0.11 2.18
N GLY A 184 6.33 -1.06 2.56
CA GLY A 184 7.14 -2.09 3.19
C GLY A 184 7.81 -3.00 2.16
N ASP A 185 8.80 -3.77 2.59
CA ASP A 185 9.37 -4.82 1.75
C ASP A 185 8.51 -6.10 1.85
N PRO A 186 7.96 -6.65 0.74
CA PRO A 186 7.19 -7.89 0.78
C PRO A 186 8.03 -9.14 1.11
N ARG A 187 9.37 -9.03 1.11
CA ARG A 187 10.32 -10.13 1.33
C ARG A 187 10.95 -10.10 2.72
N LEU A 188 11.04 -8.93 3.35
CA LEU A 188 11.70 -8.71 4.63
C LEU A 188 10.75 -8.02 5.62
N HIS A 189 10.37 -8.73 6.68
CA HIS A 189 9.53 -8.15 7.72
C HIS A 189 10.30 -7.03 8.43
N GLY A 190 9.59 -5.97 8.81
CA GLY A 190 10.18 -4.81 9.46
C GLY A 190 10.78 -3.78 8.51
N ARG A 191 11.22 -4.17 7.30
CA ARG A 191 11.81 -3.22 6.35
C ARG A 191 10.78 -2.29 5.71
N VAL A 192 11.07 -0.99 5.74
CA VAL A 192 10.22 0.07 5.19
C VAL A 192 11.01 1.08 4.36
N TYR A 193 10.38 1.60 3.32
CA TYR A 193 10.88 2.70 2.49
C TYR A 193 9.94 3.88 2.60
N LEU A 194 10.50 5.06 2.84
CA LEU A 194 9.77 6.29 3.12
C LEU A 194 10.24 7.42 2.20
N ALA A 195 9.30 7.96 1.41
CA ALA A 195 9.55 9.14 0.60
C ALA A 195 9.46 10.40 1.46
N THR A 196 10.41 11.31 1.26
CA THR A 196 10.47 12.61 1.94
C THR A 196 10.38 13.73 0.92
N ASN A 197 9.89 14.91 1.33
CA ASN A 197 10.01 16.11 0.52
C ASN A 197 11.38 16.77 0.80
N GLY A 198 12.32 16.64 -0.13
CA GLY A 198 13.61 17.31 -0.10
C GLY A 198 14.77 16.56 0.58
N ARG A 199 14.56 15.34 1.09
CA ARG A 199 15.62 14.51 1.71
C ARG A 199 15.75 13.10 1.11
N GLY A 200 15.25 12.91 -0.12
CA GLY A 200 15.31 11.62 -0.83
C GLY A 200 14.44 10.53 -0.22
N ILE A 201 14.83 9.27 -0.43
CA ILE A 201 14.15 8.09 0.12
C ILE A 201 14.96 7.58 1.31
N GLN A 202 14.30 7.50 2.46
CA GLN A 202 14.82 6.87 3.66
C GLN A 202 14.37 5.40 3.67
N TYR A 203 15.17 4.51 4.24
CA TYR A 203 14.70 3.17 4.56
C TYR A 203 15.06 2.82 6.00
N GLY A 204 14.34 1.88 6.61
CA GLY A 204 14.69 1.36 7.93
C GLY A 204 14.44 -0.12 8.05
N GLU A 205 15.11 -0.74 9.01
CA GLU A 205 14.98 -2.14 9.37
C GLU A 205 15.16 -2.34 10.89
N PRO A 206 14.52 -3.37 11.48
CA PRO A 206 14.68 -3.67 12.91
C PRO A 206 16.13 -4.04 13.24
N VAL A 207 16.57 -3.73 14.46
CA VAL A 207 17.85 -4.16 15.03
C VAL A 207 17.68 -5.22 16.10
#